data_AF-A0A938X687-F1
#
_entry.id   AF-A0A938X687-F1
#
_cell.length_a   1.000
_cell.length_b   1.000
_cell.length_c   1.000
_cell.angle_alpha   90.00
_cell.angle_beta   90.00
_cell.angle_gamma   90.00
#
_symmetry.space_group_name_H-M   'P 1'
#
loop_
_entity.id
_entity.type
_entity.pdbx_description
1 polymer ?
#
loop_
_entity_poly.entity_id
_entity_poly.type
_entity_poly.pdbx_seq_one_letter_code
_entity_poly.pdbx_strand_id
1 'polypeptide(L)' 'MAEQEMLLDSATIKAAVAGEKWATEKVIEHYAPMIDELAVDEDMKQHLIMKLLEALPNFPMEQA' A
#
# COMPACT_ATOMS: atom_id res chain seq x y z
N MET A 1 -19.91 12.69 10.77
CA MET A 1 -18.67 12.43 11.54
C MET A 1 -17.70 11.80 10.56
N ALA A 2 -16.55 12.47 10.37
CA ALA A 2 -15.51 12.26 9.37
C ALA A 2 -15.68 11.06 8.42
N GLU A 3 -16.26 11.32 7.25
CA GLU A 3 -16.12 10.52 6.03
C GLU A 3 -14.68 10.69 5.47
N GLN A 4 -13.67 10.54 6.33
CA GLN A 4 -12.35 10.15 5.87
C GLN A 4 -12.45 8.65 5.57
N GLU A 5 -13.12 8.34 4.47
CA GLU A 5 -12.75 7.17 3.68
C GLU A 5 -11.23 7.25 3.57
N MET A 6 -10.54 6.27 4.16
CA MET A 6 -9.09 6.23 4.37
C MET A 6 -8.34 6.09 3.04
N LEU A 7 -8.64 6.89 2.02
CA LEU A 7 -7.88 6.96 0.79
C LEU A 7 -6.46 7.38 1.15
N LEU A 8 -5.49 6.51 0.85
CA LEU A 8 -4.07 6.83 0.97
C LEU A 8 -3.81 8.15 0.24
N ASP A 9 -3.41 9.19 0.98
CA ASP A 9 -3.10 10.48 0.40
C ASP A 9 -2.03 10.32 -0.68
N SER A 10 -2.13 11.12 -1.74
CA SER A 10 -1.09 11.16 -2.78
C SER A 10 0.29 11.43 -2.17
N ALA A 11 0.35 12.20 -1.07
CA ALA A 11 1.57 12.42 -0.32
C ALA A 11 2.13 11.14 0.34
N THR A 12 1.27 10.28 0.89
CA THR A 12 1.66 8.98 1.45
C THR A 12 2.11 8.02 0.35
N ILE A 13 1.41 7.97 -0.78
CA ILE A 13 1.87 7.17 -1.93
C ILE A 13 3.24 7.66 -2.41
N LYS A 14 3.45 8.98 -2.54
CA LYS A 14 4.74 9.54 -2.94
C LYS A 14 5.87 9.22 -1.96
N ALA A 15 5.59 9.31 -0.66
CA ALA A 15 6.55 8.94 0.38
C ALA A 15 6.89 7.43 0.32
N ALA A 16 5.89 6.57 0.13
CA ALA A 16 6.10 5.13 -0.02
C ALA A 16 6.93 4.78 -1.27
N VAL A 17 6.68 5.45 -2.40
CA VAL A 17 7.50 5.34 -3.64
C VAL A 17 8.94 5.80 -3.39
N ALA A 18 9.14 6.85 -2.58
CA ALA A 18 10.46 7.32 -2.17
C ALA A 18 11.17 6.39 -1.17
N GLY A 19 10.51 5.30 -0.73
CA GLY A 19 11.05 4.33 0.22
C GLY A 19 10.88 4.73 1.70
N GLU A 20 9.99 5.66 2.02
CA GLU A 20 9.71 6.06 3.39
C GLU A 20 9.00 4.94 4.18
N LYS A 21 9.61 4.50 5.28
CA LYS A 21 9.09 3.38 6.09
C LYS A 21 7.68 3.60 6.61
N TRP A 22 7.41 4.78 7.19
CA TRP A 22 6.10 5.12 7.75
C TRP A 22 4.98 5.13 6.69
N ALA A 23 5.33 5.48 5.46
CA ALA A 23 4.39 5.54 4.34
C ALA A 23 4.11 4.15 3.79
N THR A 24 5.16 3.35 3.64
CA THR A 24 5.05 1.94 3.27
C THR A 24 4.23 1.14 4.29
N GLU A 25 4.45 1.36 5.59
CA GLU A 25 3.65 0.74 6.66
C GLU A 25 2.18 1.13 6.55
N LYS A 26 1.87 2.42 6.36
CA LYS A 26 0.49 2.87 6.12
C LYS A 26 -0.17 2.23 4.90
N VAL A 27 0.57 2.09 3.80
CA VAL A 27 0.08 1.42 2.59
C VAL A 27 -0.24 -0.05 2.89
N ILE A 28 0.66 -0.76 3.58
CA ILE A 28 0.42 -2.15 3.99
C ILE A 28 -0.78 -2.24 4.93
N GLU A 29 -0.90 -1.39 5.95
CA GLU A 29 -2.03 -1.40 6.90
C GLU A 29 -3.36 -1.14 6.21
N HIS A 30 -3.38 -0.24 5.22
CA HIS A 30 -4.57 0.07 4.46
C HIS A 30 -5.03 -1.11 3.58
N TYR A 31 -4.08 -1.79 2.93
CA TYR A 31 -4.39 -2.94 2.08
C TYR A 31 -4.42 -4.28 2.84
N ALA A 32 -3.91 -4.35 4.06
CA ALA A 32 -3.87 -5.55 4.89
C ALA A 32 -5.24 -6.24 5.01
N PRO A 33 -6.35 -5.56 5.34
CA PRO A 33 -7.67 -6.22 5.39
C PRO A 33 -8.11 -6.72 4.01
N MET A 34 -7.88 -5.96 2.94
CA MET A 34 -8.23 -6.37 1.58
C MET A 34 -7.40 -7.59 1.12
N ILE A 35 -6.12 -7.62 1.50
CA ILE A 35 -5.23 -8.76 1.24
C ILE A 35 -5.68 -9.96 2.07
N ASP A 36 -6.09 -9.78 3.31
CA ASP A 36 -6.60 -10.86 4.17
C ASP A 36 -7.89 -11.47 3.60
N GLU A 37 -8.76 -10.65 3.01
CA GLU A 37 -9.97 -11.14 2.34
C GLU A 37 -9.67 -11.85 1.00
N LEU A 38 -8.64 -11.42 0.27
CA LEU A 38 -8.23 -12.01 -1.02
C LEU A 38 -7.33 -13.24 -0.88
N ALA A 39 -6.50 -13.27 0.16
CA ALA A 39 -5.57 -14.35 0.43
C ALA A 39 -6.29 -15.48 1.15
N VAL A 40 -6.26 -16.67 0.53
CA VAL A 40 -6.81 -17.89 1.15
C VAL A 40 -5.86 -18.46 2.21
N ASP A 41 -4.57 -18.14 2.12
CA ASP A 41 -3.50 -18.65 2.98
C ASP A 41 -2.46 -17.56 3.29
N GLU A 42 -1.69 -17.76 4.36
CA GLU A 42 -0.63 -16.83 4.79
C GLU A 42 0.45 -16.60 3.72
N ASP A 43 0.77 -17.63 2.93
CA ASP A 43 1.73 -17.52 1.82
C ASP A 43 1.24 -16.54 0.74
N MET A 44 -0.05 -16.64 0.38
CA MET A 44 -0.65 -15.75 -0.61
C MET A 44 -0.76 -14.31 -0.09
N LYS A 45 -1.00 -14.13 1.22
CA LYS A 45 -0.96 -12.83 1.90
C LYS A 45 0.44 -12.21 1.81
N GLN A 46 1.48 -12.96 2.15
CA GLN A 46 2.86 -12.50 2.05
C GLN A 46 3.23 -12.17 0.60
N HIS A 47 2.82 -12.99 -0.36
CA HIS A 47 3.06 -12.77 -1.78
C HIS A 47 2.42 -11.46 -2.29
N LEU A 48 1.18 -11.17 -1.87
CA LEU A 48 0.48 -9.94 -2.22
C LEU A 48 1.13 -8.71 -1.58
N ILE A 49 1.57 -8.81 -0.31
CA ILE A 49 2.33 -7.74 0.36
C ILE A 49 3.66 -7.48 -0.35
N MET A 50 4.39 -8.52 -0.74
CA MET A 50 5.64 -8.37 -1.52
C MET A 50 5.38 -7.68 -2.86
N LYS A 51 4.38 -8.13 -3.62
CA LYS A 51 4.00 -7.47 -4.89
C LYS A 51 3.64 -6.00 -4.72
N LEU A 52 2.92 -5.66 -3.65
CA LEU A 52 2.59 -4.28 -3.31
C LEU A 52 3.87 -3.46 -3.06
N LEU A 53 4.81 -4.00 -2.28
CA LEU A 53 6.11 -3.36 -2.03
C LEU A 53 6.99 -3.23 -3.28
N GLU A 54 6.95 -4.18 -4.20
CA GLU A 54 7.71 -4.14 -5.46
C GLU A 54 7.09 -3.17 -6.47
N ALA A 55 5.77 -3.04 -6.47
CA ALA A 55 5.04 -2.11 -7.33
C ALA A 55 5.13 -0.66 -6.83
N LEU A 56 5.23 -0.44 -5.51
CA LEU A 56 5.34 0.90 -4.91
C LEU A 56 6.46 1.78 -5.51
N PRO A 57 7.74 1.35 -5.57
CA PRO A 57 8.82 2.15 -6.18
C PRO A 57 8.74 2.20 -7.71
N ASN A 58 8.06 1.23 -8.34
CA ASN A 58 7.80 1.21 -9.78
C ASN A 58 6.54 1.98 -10.18
N PHE A 59 5.81 2.54 -9.22
CA PHE A 59 4.60 3.29 -9.51
C PHE A 59 5.00 4.49 -10.35
N PRO A 60 4.51 4.63 -11.59
CA PRO A 60 4.83 5.77 -12.42
C PRO A 60 4.22 6.99 -11.72
N MET A 61 5.06 7.72 -10.98
CA MET A 61 4.79 9.11 -10.71
C MET A 61 4.91 9.81 -12.07
N GLU A 62 3.84 9.76 -12.87
CA GLU A 62 3.66 10.74 -13.93
C GLU A 62 3.93 12.09 -13.27
N GLN A 63 5.02 12.71 -13.69
CA GLN A 63 5.41 14.03 -13.22
C GLN A 63 4.35 14.99 -13.75
N ALA A 64 3.25 15.14 -12.99
CA ALA A 64 2.27 16.19 -13.18
C ALA A 64 2.89 17.56 -12.86
#